data_AF-A0A2V8E4M1-F1
#
_entry.id   AF-A0A2V8E4M1-F1
#
_cell.length_a   1.000
_cell.length_b   1.000
_cell.length_c   1.000
_cell.angle_alpha   90.00
_cell.angle_beta   90.00
_cell.angle_gamma   90.00
#
_symmetry.space_group_name_H-M   'P 1'
#
loop_
_entity.id
_entity.type
_entity.pdbx_description
1 polymer ?
#
loop_
_entity_poly.entity_id
_entity_poly.type
_entity_poly.pdbx_seq_one_letter_code
_entity_poly.pdbx_strand_id
1 'polypeptide(L)' 'MAVSQVSPLDAAIAALVGGSHRDPFALLGPQVDENGASVVRAFYPAAERVEIRLVESGALAPMTKRDPAGLYEGRV' A
#
# COMPACT_ATOMS: atom_id res chain seq x y z
N MET A 1 23.59 -15.37 -12.38
CA MET A 1 22.99 -14.66 -11.22
C MET A 1 21.83 -13.85 -11.78
N ALA A 2 20.59 -14.23 -11.48
CA ALA A 2 19.43 -13.44 -11.92
C ALA A 2 19.36 -12.20 -11.03
N VAL A 3 19.53 -11.02 -11.63
CA VAL A 3 19.27 -9.76 -10.93
C VAL A 3 17.76 -9.68 -10.78
N SER A 4 17.23 -9.88 -9.58
CA SER A 4 15.81 -9.61 -9.31
C SER A 4 15.58 -8.13 -9.61
N GLN A 5 14.87 -7.83 -10.69
CA GLN A 5 14.53 -6.46 -11.02
C GLN A 5 13.61 -5.92 -9.93
N VAL A 6 14.04 -4.85 -9.27
CA VAL A 6 13.19 -4.10 -8.35
C VAL A 6 12.06 -3.50 -9.17
N SER A 7 10.81 -3.81 -8.80
CA SER A 7 9.67 -3.25 -9.53
C SER A 7 9.62 -1.73 -9.35
N PRO A 8 9.11 -0.96 -10.35
CA PRO A 8 8.93 0.48 -10.20
C PRO A 8 8.12 0.85 -8.94
N LEU A 9 7.13 0.02 -8.60
CA LEU A 9 6.33 0.18 -7.39
C LEU A 9 7.18 0.04 -6.11
N ASP A 10 8.08 -0.95 -6.04
CA ASP A 10 8.90 -1.15 -4.85
C ASP A 10 9.91 0.00 -4.65
N ALA A 11 10.47 0.54 -5.74
CA ALA A 11 11.31 1.74 -5.69
C ALA A 11 10.52 2.97 -5.22
N ALA A 12 9.29 3.15 -5.70
CA ALA A 12 8.41 4.23 -5.28
C ALA A 12 8.01 4.11 -3.80
N ILE A 13 7.72 2.89 -3.33
CA ILE A 13 7.45 2.59 -1.93
C ILE A 13 8.66 2.90 -1.05
N ALA A 14 9.86 2.49 -1.45
CA ALA A 14 11.08 2.80 -0.69
C ALA A 14 11.30 4.31 -0.56
N ALA A 15 11.05 5.08 -1.63
CA ALA A 15 11.11 6.54 -1.58
C ALA A 15 10.01 7.15 -0.69
N LEU A 16 8.80 6.56 -0.67
CA LEU A 16 7.70 7.02 0.19
C LEU A 16 8.05 6.80 1.66
N VAL A 17 8.49 5.60 2.01
CA VAL A 17 8.93 5.22 3.36
C VAL A 17 10.11 6.07 3.80
N GLY A 18 11.05 6.36 2.90
CA GLY A 18 12.20 7.23 3.13
C GLY A 18 11.87 8.74 3.15
N GLY A 19 10.62 9.15 2.92
CA GLY A 19 10.20 10.55 2.91
C GLY A 19 10.70 11.38 1.73
N SER A 20 11.17 10.74 0.66
CA SER A 20 11.70 11.39 -0.54
C SER A 20 10.76 11.35 -1.76
N HIS A 21 9.63 10.63 -1.66
CA HIS A 21 8.64 10.57 -2.73
C HIS A 21 7.84 11.88 -2.81
N ARG A 22 7.82 12.50 -4.00
CA ARG A 22 7.20 13.82 -4.21
C ARG A 22 5.68 13.77 -4.39
N ASP A 23 5.14 12.60 -4.68
CA ASP A 23 3.70 12.39 -4.87
C ASP A 23 3.20 11.18 -4.08
N PRO A 24 2.90 11.33 -2.78
CA PRO A 24 2.39 10.22 -1.97
C PRO A 24 1.05 9.65 -2.47
N PHE A 25 0.22 10.45 -3.15
CA PHE A 25 -1.10 10.02 -3.64
C PHE A 25 -1.01 9.17 -4.91
N ALA A 26 0.12 9.25 -5.64
CA ALA A 26 0.47 8.24 -6.65
C ALA A 26 0.66 6.84 -6.07
N LEU A 27 0.74 6.67 -4.74
CA LEU A 27 0.85 5.37 -4.06
C LEU A 27 -0.27 5.09 -3.06
N LEU A 28 -0.74 6.11 -2.35
CA LEU A 28 -1.66 6.02 -1.21
C LEU A 28 -3.11 6.28 -1.59
N GLY A 29 -4.02 5.71 -0.80
CA GLY A 29 -5.45 5.74 -1.06
C GLY A 29 -5.90 4.62 -2.01
N PRO A 30 -7.14 4.71 -2.52
CA PRO A 30 -7.67 3.77 -3.50
C PRO A 30 -6.98 3.92 -4.87
N GLN A 31 -6.59 2.79 -5.44
CA GLN A 31 -5.94 2.69 -6.74
C GLN A 31 -6.37 1.43 -7.47
N VAL A 32 -5.96 1.33 -8.75
CA VAL A 32 -6.15 0.14 -9.58
C VAL A 32 -4.76 -0.43 -9.87
N ASP A 33 -4.56 -1.72 -9.63
CA ASP A 33 -3.31 -2.40 -9.95
C ASP A 33 -3.18 -2.73 -11.45
N GLU A 34 -2.04 -3.29 -11.85
CA GLU A 34 -1.76 -3.65 -13.24
C GLU A 34 -2.73 -4.71 -13.82
N ASN A 35 -3.43 -5.45 -12.96
CA ASN A 35 -4.41 -6.45 -13.34
C ASN A 35 -5.86 -5.90 -13.33
N GLY A 36 -6.04 -4.61 -13.05
CA GLY A 36 -7.35 -3.98 -12.95
C GLY A 36 -8.03 -4.16 -11.58
N ALA A 37 -7.34 -4.69 -10.57
CA ALA A 37 -7.91 -4.91 -9.24
C ALA A 37 -7.81 -3.66 -8.36
N SER A 38 -8.86 -3.38 -7.60
CA SER A 38 -8.87 -2.30 -6.63
C SER A 38 -7.95 -2.62 -5.45
N VAL A 39 -7.02 -1.71 -5.19
CA VAL A 39 -6.07 -1.79 -4.09
C VAL A 39 -6.10 -0.49 -3.31
N VAL A 40 -6.16 -0.60 -1.99
CA VAL A 40 -6.04 0.55 -1.09
C VAL A 40 -4.70 0.43 -0.38
N ARG A 41 -3.91 1.51 -0.39
CA ARG A 41 -2.68 1.60 0.40
C ARG A 41 -2.76 2.71 1.41
N ALA A 42 -2.22 2.44 2.60
CA ALA A 42 -2.19 3.40 3.69
C ALA A 42 -0.87 3.33 4.45
N PHE A 43 -0.36 4.47 4.88
CA PHE A 43 0.91 4.57 5.60
C PHE A 43 0.67 5.04 7.04
N TYR A 44 0.82 4.13 7.99
CA TYR A 44 0.63 4.36 9.43
C TYR A 44 1.79 3.73 10.22
N PRO A 45 2.93 4.46 10.39
CA PRO A 45 4.15 3.91 10.98
C PRO A 45 3.99 3.31 12.38
N ALA A 46 3.12 3.89 13.20
CA ALA A 46 2.89 3.46 14.58
C ALA A 46 1.75 2.45 14.74
N ALA A 47 1.04 2.09 13.66
CA ALA A 47 -0.08 1.16 13.75
C ALA A 47 0.42 -0.28 13.94
N GLU A 48 -0.25 -1.05 14.79
CA GLU A 48 -0.07 -2.51 14.85
C GLU A 48 -0.78 -3.18 13.67
N ARG A 49 -2.01 -2.73 13.37
CA ARG A 49 -2.92 -3.27 12.35
C ARG A 49 -3.76 -2.16 11.74
N VAL A 50 -4.20 -2.38 10.50
CA VAL A 50 -5.09 -1.48 9.77
C VAL A 50 -6.17 -2.32 9.09
N GLU A 51 -7.41 -1.83 9.12
CA GLU A 51 -8.56 -2.47 8.50
C GLU A 51 -9.33 -1.44 7.65
N ILE A 52 -9.88 -1.90 6.52
CA ILE A 52 -10.76 -1.11 5.66
C ILE A 52 -12.19 -1.41 6.05
N ARG A 53 -12.97 -0.36 6.32
CA ARG A 53 -14.42 -0.47 6.50
C ARG A 53 -15.13 -0.30 5.15
N LEU A 54 -15.80 -1.35 4.70
CA LEU A 54 -16.68 -1.29 3.53
C LEU A 54 -17.99 -0.60 3.93
N VAL A 55 -18.32 0.51 3.27
CA VAL A 55 -19.47 1.35 3.64
C VAL A 55 -20.81 0.62 3.45
N GLU A 56 -20.93 -0.14 2.36
CA GLU A 56 -22.18 -0.82 2.00
C GLU A 56 -22.54 -1.95 2.96
N SER A 57 -21.58 -2.80 3.33
CA SER A 57 -21.81 -3.97 4.19
C SER A 57 -21.47 -3.71 5.66
N GLY A 58 -20.74 -2.63 5.96
CA GLY A 58 -20.15 -2.39 7.27
C GLY A 58 -18.98 -3.30 7.63
N ALA A 59 -18.61 -4.25 6.74
CA ALA A 59 -17.57 -5.23 6.99
C ALA A 59 -16.20 -4.58 7.15
N LEU A 60 -15.35 -5.22 7.97
CA LEU A 60 -13.95 -4.85 8.14
C LEU A 60 -13.06 -5.85 7.40
N ALA A 61 -12.27 -5.35 6.45
CA ALA A 61 -11.29 -6.13 5.72
C ALA A 61 -9.88 -5.81 6.24
N PRO A 62 -9.12 -6.78 6.77
CA PRO A 62 -7.77 -6.52 7.27
C PRO A 62 -6.83 -6.18 6.11
N MET A 63 -5.94 -5.21 6.35
CA MET A 63 -4.87 -4.88 5.42
C MET A 63 -3.59 -5.64 5.78
N THR A 64 -2.86 -6.06 4.76
CA THR A 64 -1.56 -6.70 4.91
C THR A 64 -0.47 -5.66 5.10
N LYS A 65 0.41 -5.83 6.08
CA LYS A 65 1.61 -4.99 6.23
C LYS A 65 2.58 -5.34 5.11
N ARG A 66 2.66 -4.48 4.10
CA ARG A 66 3.54 -4.64 2.92
C ARG A 66 4.98 -4.26 3.23
N ASP A 67 5.18 -3.22 4.04
CA ASP A 67 6.49 -2.75 4.47
C ASP A 67 6.54 -2.60 6.01
N PRO A 68 7.63 -3.04 6.68
CA PRO A 68 7.76 -2.94 8.13
C PRO A 68 7.71 -1.50 8.67
N ALA A 69 7.99 -0.48 7.84
CA ALA A 69 7.87 0.92 8.22
C ALA A 69 6.41 1.41 8.36
N GLY A 70 5.43 0.51 8.17
CA GLY A 70 4.02 0.79 8.39
C GLY A 70 3.25 1.11 7.11
N LEU A 71 3.70 0.60 5.96
CA LEU A 71 2.88 0.59 4.74
C LEU A 71 1.96 -0.64 4.75
N TYR A 72 0.67 -0.39 4.58
CA TYR A 72 -0.37 -1.41 4.52
C TYR A 72 -1.04 -1.41 3.16
N GLU A 73 -1.44 -2.60 2.71
CA GLU A 73 -2.15 -2.82 1.44
C GLU A 73 -3.35 -3.74 1.67
N GLY A 74 -4.51 -3.36 1.14
CA GLY A 74 -5.73 -4.16 1.18
C GLY A 74 -6.39 -4.20 -0.19
N ARG A 75 -6.87 -5.37 -0.59
CA ARG A 75 -7.71 -5.52 -1.79
C ARG A 75 -9.17 -5.39 -1.38
N VAL A 76 -9.96 -4.71 -2.19
CA VAL A 76 -11.39 -4.45 -1.97
C VAL A 76 -12.21 -4.91 -3.17
#